data_AF-A0AAJ2F7P9-F1
#
_entry.id   AF-A0AAJ2F7P9-F1
#
_cell.length_a   1.000
_cell.length_b   1.000
_cell.length_c   1.000
_cell.angle_alpha   90.00
_cell.angle_beta   90.00
_cell.angle_gamma   90.00
#
_symmetry.space_group_name_H-M   'P 1'
#
loop_
_entity.id
_entity.type
_entity.pdbx_description
1 polymer ?
#
loop_
_entity_poly.entity_id
_entity_poly.type
_entity_poly.pdbx_seq_one_letter_code
_entity_poly.pdbx_strand_id
1 'polypeptide(L)'
;MEKVKSKGFSEKDAEVFQTIKVVYEQQKHFFEVPGVKISDRIVSIFKPYIRPIVRGKENKPVEYGIKVHINQVGGINIIEHASYNAFNECKRLKYSVIRHETMIGECTHVAADGIYPTNENRTFLREEGIQHNFCRKGKAKDDKETKQMKGILNKERSTRLESDRRCW
;
A
#
# COMPACT_ATOMS: atom_id res chain seq x y z
N MET A 1 12.21 -20.74 -18.19
CA MET A 1 11.23 -21.67 -17.61
C MET A 1 10.65 -22.51 -18.74
N GLU A 2 11.08 -23.76 -18.80
CA GLU A 2 10.76 -24.69 -19.87
C GLU A 2 9.34 -25.23 -19.67
N LYS A 3 8.46 -25.03 -20.66
CA LYS A 3 7.06 -25.49 -20.60
C LYS A 3 7.06 -27.02 -20.68
N VAL A 4 6.82 -27.68 -19.54
CA VAL A 4 6.58 -29.12 -19.49
C VAL A 4 5.28 -29.42 -20.24
N LYS A 5 5.37 -29.78 -21.53
CA LYS A 5 4.25 -30.31 -22.30
C LYS A 5 3.99 -31.75 -21.86
N SER A 6 3.22 -31.93 -20.79
CA SER A 6 2.71 -33.26 -20.43
C SER A 6 1.58 -33.65 -21.40
N LYS A 7 1.78 -34.74 -22.15
CA LYS A 7 0.73 -35.38 -22.95
C LYS A 7 -0.49 -35.66 -22.05
N GLY A 8 -1.63 -35.04 -22.35
CA GLY A 8 -2.92 -35.35 -21.73
C GLY A 8 -3.48 -34.33 -20.73
N PHE A 9 -2.76 -33.26 -20.39
CA PHE A 9 -3.29 -32.19 -19.54
C PHE A 9 -3.71 -30.97 -20.37
N SER A 10 -4.80 -30.31 -19.96
CA SER A 10 -5.12 -28.98 -20.50
C SER A 10 -4.06 -27.97 -20.04
N GLU A 11 -3.89 -26.88 -20.78
CA GLU A 11 -2.91 -25.83 -20.42
C GLU A 11 -3.16 -25.29 -19.00
N LYS A 12 -4.44 -25.17 -18.60
CA LYS A 12 -4.83 -24.73 -17.25
C LYS A 12 -4.42 -25.73 -16.18
N ASP A 13 -4.59 -27.02 -16.44
CA ASP A 13 -4.20 -28.06 -15.48
C ASP A 13 -2.69 -28.13 -15.33
N ALA A 14 -1.95 -27.88 -16.42
CA ALA A 14 -0.50 -27.77 -16.37
C ALA A 14 -0.05 -26.59 -15.49
N GLU A 15 -0.68 -25.42 -15.61
CA GLU A 15 -0.41 -24.24 -14.76
C GLU A 15 -0.72 -24.50 -13.27
N VAL A 16 -1.88 -25.12 -12.99
CA VAL A 16 -2.27 -25.52 -11.63
C VAL A 16 -1.27 -26.51 -11.05
N PHE A 17 -0.84 -27.50 -11.84
CA PHE A 17 0.14 -28.50 -11.41
C PHE A 17 1.50 -27.87 -11.08
N GLN A 18 1.97 -26.90 -11.89
CA GLN A 18 3.17 -26.13 -11.57
C GLN A 18 3.03 -25.36 -10.26
N THR A 19 1.87 -24.74 -10.04
CA THR A 19 1.58 -24.03 -8.80
C THR A 19 1.61 -24.97 -7.59
N ILE A 20 1.01 -26.17 -7.71
CA ILE A 20 1.00 -27.19 -6.66
C ILE A 20 2.42 -27.63 -6.30
N LYS A 21 3.30 -27.82 -7.30
CA LYS A 21 4.71 -28.15 -7.04
C LYS A 21 5.41 -27.09 -6.18
N VAL A 22 5.24 -25.81 -6.52
CA VAL A 22 5.82 -24.71 -5.75
C VAL A 22 5.25 -24.67 -4.32
N VAL A 23 3.94 -24.89 -4.16
CA VAL A 23 3.31 -24.95 -2.84
C VAL A 23 3.90 -26.10 -2.01
N TYR A 24 4.08 -27.28 -2.61
CA TYR A 24 4.69 -28.42 -1.96
C TYR A 24 6.13 -28.14 -1.50
N GLU A 25 6.94 -27.52 -2.35
CA GLU A 25 8.31 -27.11 -1.99
C GLU A 25 8.32 -26.10 -0.84
N GLN A 26 7.44 -25.09 -0.88
CA GLN A 26 7.28 -24.12 0.21
C GLN A 26 6.90 -24.80 1.53
N GLN A 27 5.93 -25.72 1.51
CA GLN A 27 5.48 -26.45 2.70
C GLN A 27 6.57 -27.37 3.25
N LYS A 28 7.26 -28.12 2.38
CA LYS A 28 8.38 -28.97 2.75
C LYS A 28 9.48 -28.16 3.43
N HIS A 29 9.86 -27.03 2.84
CA HIS A 29 10.88 -26.16 3.41
C HIS A 29 10.48 -25.60 4.79
N PHE A 30 9.21 -25.23 4.96
CA PHE A 30 8.71 -24.76 6.25
C PHE A 30 8.66 -25.85 7.32
N PHE A 31 8.38 -27.09 6.93
CA PHE A 31 8.39 -28.24 7.83
C PHE A 31 9.81 -28.63 8.26
N GLU A 32 10.77 -28.63 7.33
CA GLU A 32 12.16 -29.00 7.58
C GLU A 32 12.93 -27.93 8.40
N VAL A 33 12.57 -26.65 8.24
CA VAL A 33 13.24 -25.53 8.91
C VAL A 33 12.24 -24.74 9.77
N PRO A 34 12.07 -25.10 11.05
CA PRO A 34 11.18 -24.39 11.96
C PRO A 34 11.52 -22.90 12.04
N GLY A 35 10.52 -22.04 11.88
CA GLY A 35 10.66 -20.58 12.00
C GLY A 35 11.13 -19.86 10.74
N VAL A 36 11.36 -20.56 9.62
CA VAL A 36 11.76 -19.90 8.36
C VAL A 36 10.60 -19.07 7.78
N LYS A 37 10.93 -17.84 7.35
CA LYS A 37 9.98 -16.98 6.63
C LYS A 37 10.03 -17.29 5.14
N ILE A 38 8.98 -17.93 4.62
CA ILE A 38 8.80 -18.16 3.19
C ILE A 38 8.48 -16.84 2.49
N SER A 39 9.35 -16.40 1.58
CA SER A 39 9.07 -15.31 0.62
C SER A 39 8.08 -15.79 -0.44
N ASP A 40 7.21 -14.89 -0.92
CA ASP A 40 6.23 -15.18 -1.99
C ASP A 40 5.36 -16.43 -1.73
N ARG A 41 4.92 -16.58 -0.47
CA ARG A 41 4.04 -17.68 -0.07
C ARG A 41 2.77 -17.68 -0.90
N ILE A 42 2.49 -18.82 -1.52
CA ILE A 42 1.26 -19.04 -2.28
C ILE A 42 0.16 -19.44 -1.29
N VAL A 43 -0.96 -18.70 -1.32
CA VAL A 43 -2.12 -18.95 -0.44
C VAL A 43 -3.28 -19.58 -1.20
N SER A 44 -3.35 -19.36 -2.52
CA SER A 44 -4.40 -19.91 -3.37
C SER A 44 -3.77 -20.53 -4.62
N ILE A 45 -4.13 -21.79 -4.90
CA ILE A 45 -3.67 -22.52 -6.08
C ILE A 45 -4.24 -21.89 -7.36
N PHE A 46 -5.51 -21.47 -7.33
CA PHE A 46 -6.18 -20.85 -8.49
C PHE A 46 -5.78 -19.39 -8.72
N LYS A 47 -5.27 -18.72 -7.68
CA LYS A 47 -4.82 -17.33 -7.74
C LYS A 47 -3.43 -17.20 -7.11
N PRO A 48 -2.38 -17.74 -7.77
CA PRO A 48 -1.05 -17.83 -7.19
C PRO A 48 -0.35 -16.48 -7.04
N TYR A 49 -0.91 -15.39 -7.56
CA TYR A 49 -0.41 -14.01 -7.42
C TYR A 49 -0.93 -13.29 -6.16
N ILE A 50 -1.96 -13.83 -5.48
CA ILE A 50 -2.43 -13.25 -4.21
C ILE A 50 -1.36 -13.50 -3.15
N ARG A 51 -1.00 -12.46 -2.40
CA ARG A 51 -0.06 -12.54 -1.29
C ARG A 51 -0.76 -12.28 0.04
N PRO A 52 -0.30 -12.91 1.13
CA PRO A 52 -0.71 -12.53 2.48
C PRO A 52 -0.07 -11.18 2.84
N ILE A 53 -0.87 -10.21 3.26
CA ILE A 53 -0.40 -8.89 3.71
C ILE A 53 -0.63 -8.79 5.22
N VAL A 54 0.46 -8.81 5.98
CA VAL A 54 0.38 -8.68 7.44
C VAL A 54 0.00 -7.25 7.80
N ARG A 55 -1.17 -7.07 8.38
CA ARG A 55 -1.65 -5.82 8.96
C ARG A 55 -1.61 -6.00 10.47
N GLY A 56 -1.00 -5.08 11.20
CA GLY A 56 -0.90 -5.13 12.68
C GLY A 56 -2.24 -4.93 13.42
N LYS A 57 -3.36 -5.38 12.85
CA LYS A 57 -4.68 -5.35 13.47
C LYS A 57 -4.85 -6.59 14.34
N GLU A 58 -5.33 -6.38 15.56
CA GLU A 58 -5.47 -7.42 16.59
C GLU A 58 -6.39 -8.58 16.17
N ASN A 59 -7.54 -8.29 15.53
CA ASN A 59 -8.52 -9.30 15.14
C ASN A 59 -8.27 -9.95 13.76
N LYS A 60 -7.55 -9.28 12.86
CA LYS A 60 -7.28 -9.74 11.49
C LYS A 60 -5.82 -9.43 11.13
N PRO A 61 -4.88 -10.28 11.56
CA PRO A 61 -3.45 -10.00 11.41
C PRO A 61 -2.98 -10.07 9.95
N VAL A 62 -3.73 -10.73 9.07
CA VAL A 62 -3.41 -10.85 7.65
C VAL A 62 -4.65 -10.54 6.81
N GLU A 63 -4.49 -9.67 5.84
CA GLU A 63 -5.47 -9.39 4.79
C GLU A 63 -5.00 -10.02 3.48
N TYR A 64 -5.95 -10.43 2.65
CA TYR A 64 -5.70 -10.99 1.33
C TYR A 64 -6.34 -10.08 0.29
N GLY A 65 -5.61 -9.77 -0.77
CA GLY A 65 -6.14 -8.96 -1.86
C GLY A 65 -5.11 -7.99 -2.42
N ILE A 66 -5.63 -7.06 -3.21
CA ILE A 66 -4.83 -5.99 -3.80
C ILE A 66 -4.63 -4.92 -2.72
N LYS A 67 -3.38 -4.53 -2.52
CA LYS A 67 -3.06 -3.31 -1.79
C LYS A 67 -3.14 -2.14 -2.76
N VAL A 68 -3.95 -1.14 -2.42
CA VAL A 68 -4.18 0.05 -3.25
C VAL A 68 -3.70 1.29 -2.51
N HIS A 69 -2.99 2.15 -3.23
CA HIS A 69 -2.64 3.51 -2.82
C HIS A 69 -3.56 4.47 -3.57
N ILE A 70 -4.34 5.24 -2.80
CA ILE A 70 -5.40 6.11 -3.32
C ILE A 70 -5.07 7.55 -2.95
N ASN A 71 -5.14 8.44 -3.93
CA ASN A 71 -5.08 9.88 -3.74
C ASN A 71 -6.47 10.47 -3.94
N GLN A 72 -6.86 11.41 -3.10
CA GLN A 72 -8.16 12.06 -3.23
C GLN A 72 -7.99 13.53 -3.61
N VAL A 73 -8.66 13.96 -4.68
CA VAL A 73 -8.61 15.34 -5.18
C VAL A 73 -10.00 15.80 -5.56
N GLY A 74 -10.46 16.92 -5.01
CA GLY A 74 -11.80 17.47 -5.34
C GLY A 74 -12.98 16.52 -5.02
N GLY A 75 -12.78 15.54 -4.14
CA GLY A 75 -13.77 14.49 -3.85
C GLY A 75 -13.70 13.26 -4.75
N ILE A 76 -12.81 13.24 -5.75
CA ILE A 76 -12.57 12.08 -6.63
C ILE A 76 -11.42 11.25 -6.06
N ASN A 77 -11.62 9.93 -5.99
CA ASN A 77 -10.59 8.97 -5.58
C ASN A 77 -9.83 8.47 -6.82
N ILE A 78 -8.53 8.73 -6.86
CA ILE A 78 -7.61 8.34 -7.93
C ILE A 78 -6.72 7.22 -7.41
N ILE A 79 -6.75 6.07 -8.10
CA ILE A 79 -5.85 4.96 -7.80
C ILE A 79 -4.48 5.28 -8.41
N GLU A 80 -3.49 5.56 -7.56
CA GLU A 80 -2.12 5.82 -7.99
C GLU A 80 -1.36 4.52 -8.21
N HIS A 81 -1.51 3.57 -7.28
CA HIS A 81 -0.83 2.28 -7.36
C HIS A 81 -1.69 1.16 -6.81
N ALA A 82 -1.70 0.04 -7.51
CA ALA A 82 -2.33 -1.20 -7.08
C ALA A 82 -1.32 -2.33 -7.24
N SER A 83 -1.12 -3.13 -6.19
CA SER A 83 -0.22 -4.28 -6.22
C SER A 83 -0.71 -5.37 -5.28
N TYR A 84 -0.55 -6.62 -5.68
CA TYR A 84 -0.79 -7.77 -4.81
C TYR A 84 0.35 -7.97 -3.80
N ASN A 85 1.50 -7.33 -4.03
CA ASN A 85 2.63 -7.36 -3.11
C ASN A 85 2.50 -6.25 -2.06
N ALA A 86 3.00 -6.51 -0.86
CA ALA A 86 3.10 -5.47 0.16
C ALA A 86 4.11 -4.41 -0.28
N PHE A 87 3.69 -3.15 -0.30
CA PHE A 87 4.57 -2.00 -0.55
C PHE A 87 4.46 -0.98 0.58
N ASN A 88 5.50 -0.15 0.72
CA ASN A 88 5.52 0.95 1.67
C ASN A 88 4.86 2.20 1.05
N GLU A 89 3.71 2.58 1.59
CA GLU A 89 2.91 3.72 1.15
C GLU A 89 3.65 5.05 1.31
N CYS A 90 4.49 5.19 2.35
CA CYS A 90 5.17 6.44 2.66
C CYS A 90 6.12 6.88 1.54
N LYS A 91 6.74 5.91 0.84
CA LYS A 91 7.65 6.19 -0.28
C LYS A 91 6.91 6.68 -1.53
N ARG A 92 5.58 6.54 -1.58
CA ARG A 92 4.73 6.89 -2.73
C ARG A 92 4.24 8.33 -2.70
N LEU A 93 4.48 9.07 -1.62
CA LEU A 93 4.04 10.47 -1.48
C LEU A 93 4.58 11.35 -2.61
N LYS A 94 5.88 11.27 -2.89
CA LYS A 94 6.53 12.09 -3.93
C LYS A 94 5.92 11.82 -5.31
N TYR A 95 5.76 10.54 -5.65
CA TYR A 95 5.12 10.11 -6.89
C TYR A 95 3.67 10.61 -6.98
N SER A 96 2.96 10.65 -5.85
CA SER A 96 1.59 11.11 -5.77
C SER A 96 1.46 12.61 -6.02
N VAL A 97 2.37 13.41 -5.46
CA VAL A 97 2.43 14.86 -5.70
C VAL A 97 2.77 15.16 -7.17
N ILE A 98 3.82 14.55 -7.71
CA ILE A 98 4.21 14.76 -9.12
C ILE A 98 3.08 14.35 -10.08
N ARG A 99 2.42 13.23 -9.79
CA ARG A 99 1.29 12.76 -10.59
C ARG A 99 0.08 13.67 -10.49
N HIS A 100 -0.19 14.23 -9.30
CA HIS A 100 -1.21 15.27 -9.12
C HIS A 100 -0.89 16.49 -9.99
N GLU A 101 0.35 16.97 -9.93
CA GLU A 101 0.81 18.13 -10.71
C GLU A 101 0.70 17.93 -12.21
N THR A 102 1.02 16.73 -12.67
CA THR A 102 0.91 16.39 -14.10
C THR A 102 -0.55 16.26 -14.56
N MET A 103 -1.46 15.77 -13.70
CA MET A 103 -2.85 15.48 -14.06
C MET A 103 -3.82 16.65 -13.85
N ILE A 104 -3.58 17.44 -12.80
CA ILE A 104 -4.53 18.43 -12.28
C ILE A 104 -3.88 19.81 -12.22
N GLY A 105 -2.62 19.86 -11.82
CA GLY A 105 -1.86 21.10 -11.63
C GLY A 105 -1.26 21.21 -10.23
N GLU A 106 -0.68 22.37 -9.94
CA GLU A 106 0.11 22.65 -8.73
C GLU A 106 -0.55 22.16 -7.43
N CYS A 107 0.21 21.42 -6.63
CA CYS A 107 -0.26 20.88 -5.36
C CYS A 107 0.15 21.79 -4.20
N THR A 108 -0.76 22.62 -3.69
CA THR A 108 -0.43 23.57 -2.61
C THR A 108 -0.55 22.97 -1.20
N HIS A 109 -1.44 21.99 -1.02
CA HIS A 109 -1.75 21.41 0.29
C HIS A 109 -1.90 19.90 0.23
N VAL A 110 -1.29 19.20 1.20
CA VAL A 110 -1.32 17.74 1.32
C VAL A 110 -1.74 17.31 2.72
N ALA A 111 -2.75 16.44 2.81
CA ALA A 111 -3.12 15.75 4.03
C ALA A 111 -2.87 14.25 3.85
N ALA A 112 -2.05 13.64 4.70
CA ALA A 112 -1.81 12.20 4.67
C ALA A 112 -1.84 11.56 6.06
N ASP A 113 -1.84 10.24 6.09
CA ASP A 113 -1.87 9.46 7.32
C ASP A 113 -0.56 9.53 8.10
N GLY A 114 -0.61 9.16 9.39
CA GLY A 114 0.51 9.26 10.33
C GLY A 114 1.76 8.43 9.98
N ILE A 115 1.71 7.59 8.94
CA ILE A 115 2.86 6.83 8.44
C ILE A 115 3.73 7.65 7.46
N TYR A 116 3.11 8.56 6.70
CA TYR A 116 3.77 9.37 5.67
C TYR A 116 4.81 10.41 6.17
N PRO A 117 4.77 10.91 7.43
CA PRO A 117 5.74 11.89 7.94
C PRO A 117 7.17 11.36 8.14
N THR A 118 7.85 10.91 7.09
CA THR A 118 9.29 10.57 7.09
C THR A 118 10.15 11.84 6.93
N ASN A 119 11.46 11.76 7.23
CA ASN A 119 12.37 12.89 7.02
C ASN A 119 12.43 13.28 5.53
N GLU A 120 12.55 12.29 4.65
CA GLU A 120 12.60 12.49 3.20
C GLU A 120 11.36 13.19 2.66
N ASN A 121 10.18 12.85 3.19
CA ASN A 121 8.92 13.46 2.77
C ASN A 121 8.76 14.88 3.31
N ARG A 122 9.24 15.16 4.52
CA ARG A 122 9.22 16.51 5.10
C ARG A 122 10.14 17.46 4.35
N THR A 123 11.34 17.00 3.98
CA THR A 123 12.28 17.79 3.17
C THR A 123 11.68 18.09 1.81
N PHE A 124 11.16 17.07 1.12
CA PHE A 124 10.53 17.23 -0.19
C PHE A 124 9.36 18.24 -0.16
N LEU A 125 8.41 18.09 0.77
CA LEU A 125 7.28 19.01 0.86
C LEU A 125 7.71 20.44 1.22
N ARG A 126 8.80 20.60 1.97
CA ARG A 126 9.35 21.92 2.30
C ARG A 126 10.02 22.58 1.08
N GLU A 127 10.73 21.79 0.27
CA GLU A 127 11.38 22.26 -0.97
C GLU A 127 10.36 22.70 -2.01
N GLU A 128 9.28 21.93 -2.18
CA GLU A 128 8.16 22.24 -3.08
C GLU A 128 7.20 23.31 -2.51
N GLY A 129 7.43 23.82 -1.29
CA GLY A 129 6.57 24.84 -0.68
C GLY A 129 5.15 24.35 -0.30
N ILE A 130 4.95 23.04 -0.21
CA ILE A 130 3.64 22.41 0.00
C ILE A 130 3.29 22.38 1.49
N GLN A 131 2.12 22.92 1.83
CA GLN A 131 1.62 22.89 3.21
C GLN A 131 1.09 21.49 3.57
N HIS A 132 1.39 21.00 4.76
CA HIS A 132 1.04 19.63 5.15
C HIS A 132 0.49 19.47 6.57
N ASN A 133 -0.26 18.39 6.82
CA ASN A 133 -0.83 18.07 8.13
C ASN A 133 0.15 17.44 9.14
N PHE A 134 1.42 17.26 8.79
CA PHE A 134 2.36 16.48 9.60
C PHE A 134 2.68 17.13 10.96
N CYS A 135 2.66 16.33 12.03
CA CYS A 135 3.09 16.76 13.36
C CYS A 135 4.56 17.23 13.33
N ARG A 136 4.91 18.33 14.00
CA ARG A 136 6.32 18.75 14.13
C ARG A 136 7.11 17.71 14.94
N LYS A 137 8.41 17.58 14.62
CA LYS A 137 9.35 16.82 15.46
C LYS A 137 9.87 17.72 16.58
N GLY A 138 9.93 17.20 17.80
CA GLY A 138 10.44 17.90 18.97
C GLY A 138 9.37 18.63 19.80
N LYS A 139 9.82 19.38 20.81
CA LYS A 139 8.95 20.04 21.81
C LYS A 139 8.35 21.37 21.33
N ALA A 140 8.75 21.86 20.17
CA ALA A 140 8.25 23.12 19.64
C ALA A 140 6.76 23.01 19.31
N LYS A 141 5.97 23.97 19.79
CA LYS A 141 4.54 24.05 19.50
C LYS A 141 4.33 24.61 18.09
N ASP A 142 3.26 24.17 17.44
CA ASP A 142 2.77 24.81 16.22
C ASP A 142 2.15 26.17 16.58
N ASP A 143 2.40 27.16 15.72
CA ASP A 143 1.78 28.47 15.76
C ASP A 143 0.26 28.36 15.56
N LYS A 144 -0.50 29.40 15.95
CA LYS A 144 -1.98 29.36 15.92
C LYS A 144 -2.51 29.09 14.51
N GLU A 145 -1.94 29.73 13.50
CA GLU A 145 -2.30 29.58 12.08
C GLU A 145 -2.00 28.16 11.57
N THR A 146 -0.79 27.66 11.83
CA THR A 146 -0.39 26.30 11.47
C THR A 146 -1.34 25.26 12.09
N LYS A 147 -1.77 25.45 13.34
CA LYS A 147 -2.76 24.56 13.97
C LYS A 147 -4.12 24.60 13.29
N GLN A 148 -4.60 25.79 12.92
CA GLN A 148 -5.87 25.95 12.21
C GLN A 148 -5.82 25.25 10.84
N MET A 149 -4.74 25.45 10.07
CA MET A 149 -4.54 24.79 8.77
C MET A 149 -4.49 23.26 8.90
N LYS A 150 -3.72 22.72 9.86
CA LYS A 150 -3.70 21.28 10.12
C LYS A 150 -5.07 20.76 10.55
N GLY A 151 -5.83 21.54 11.31
CA GLY A 151 -7.20 21.22 11.70
C GLY A 151 -8.14 21.08 10.50
N ILE A 152 -8.07 22.02 9.55
CA ILE A 152 -8.84 21.98 8.31
C ILE A 152 -8.45 20.74 7.48
N LEU A 153 -7.14 20.53 7.26
CA LEU A 153 -6.63 19.37 6.52
C LEU A 153 -7.02 18.03 7.14
N ASN A 154 -6.98 17.93 8.47
CA ASN A 154 -7.40 16.72 9.17
C ASN A 154 -8.91 16.51 9.11
N LYS A 155 -9.71 17.59 9.14
CA LYS A 155 -11.16 17.52 8.98
C LYS A 155 -11.53 17.04 7.58
N GLU A 156 -10.95 17.64 6.54
CA GLU A 156 -11.14 17.22 5.14
C GLU A 156 -10.73 15.75 4.92
N ARG A 157 -9.60 15.34 5.50
CA ARG A 157 -9.15 13.94 5.48
C ARG A 157 -10.18 13.03 6.15
N SER A 158 -10.69 13.39 7.33
CA SER A 158 -11.64 12.56 8.09
C SER A 158 -13.01 12.44 7.43
N THR A 159 -13.59 13.56 7.00
CA THR A 159 -14.95 13.59 6.45
C THR A 159 -15.06 12.87 5.11
N ARG A 160 -14.00 12.91 4.30
CA ARG A 160 -14.03 12.35 2.94
C ARG A 160 -13.51 10.92 2.87
N LEU A 161 -12.48 10.54 3.62
CA LEU A 161 -11.90 9.19 3.58
C LEU A 161 -12.66 8.14 4.42
N GLU A 162 -13.42 8.54 5.45
CA GLU A 162 -14.17 7.56 6.25
C GLU A 162 -15.35 6.91 5.50
N SER A 163 -15.80 7.50 4.39
CA SER A 163 -16.84 6.92 3.54
C SER A 163 -16.39 5.61 2.85
N ASP A 164 -15.08 5.37 2.73
CA ASP A 164 -14.50 4.24 1.98
C ASP A 164 -14.10 3.03 2.86
N ARG A 165 -14.29 3.12 4.19
CA ARG A 165 -14.02 1.99 5.10
C ARG A 165 -15.11 0.91 5.11
N ARG A 166 -16.12 1.02 4.22
CA ARG A 166 -17.30 0.14 4.18
C ARG A 166 -17.42 -0.76 2.94
N CYS A 167 -16.40 -0.85 2.10
CA CYS A 167 -16.36 -1.87 1.05
C CYS A 167 -15.58 -3.10 1.57
N TRP A 168 -16.34 -4.14 1.92
CA TRP A 168 -15.85 -5.51 2.12
C TRP A 168 -15.46 -6.15 0.81
#